data_AF-A0A6N8IY40-F1
#
_entry.id   AF-A0A6N8IY40-F1
#
_cell.length_a   1.000
_cell.length_b   1.000
_cell.length_c   1.000
_cell.angle_alpha   90.00
_cell.angle_beta   90.00
_cell.angle_gamma   90.00
#
_symmetry.space_group_name_H-M   'P 1'
#
loop_
_entity.id
_entity.type
_entity.pdbx_description
1 polymer ?
#
loop_
_entity_poly.entity_id
_entity_poly.type
_entity_poly.pdbx_seq_one_letter_code
_entity_poly.pdbx_strand_id
1 'polypeptide(L)'
;MTKAIRYTVVSVRDLLISAGPVAALAIGLLVLAYLWLDPAPPRTVRLATGPAQSAYDEFGKRYKAELARNGIEVVLVPSGGSTANERLLRDGKADLAFVQGGTSGGDTNRPLVEGLQSLGSLFLEPVWLFYREDAAKKKVPDGTLTALPQLEGLRLNAGSRGSGVPRMMRRLFEANRIDPASMTLSQLEQTPAVTAFLDGSIDALVFASAPESLMVQMLLQTPGVKLMDFAQADAYSSRFGFLTPVVLPRGIVDLSQDLPAQPVRLVATTTALLTREETHPALVQLFAQAARTIHSPAGWFNRARAFPSIEQSEYPISREAERAIQGGMPFLQRYLPFWLANTVERMWLALGIIIAVLLPLSRIVPPLYAFRIRSRVFRWYAQLRAIEERGAEEPGSTPELVRELDALEHRVAQVTVPLSYADELYALRSNINLVRSRLSTARATA
;
A
#
# COMPACT_ATOMS: atom_id res chain seq x y z
N MET A 1 50.55 -14.24 -20.95
CA MET A 1 49.71 -14.23 -19.72
C MET A 1 50.43 -15.02 -18.63
N THR A 2 50.74 -14.37 -17.51
CA THR A 2 51.42 -14.96 -16.35
C THR A 2 50.63 -16.16 -15.83
N LYS A 3 51.32 -17.27 -15.50
CA LYS A 3 50.70 -18.52 -15.02
C LYS A 3 49.69 -18.27 -13.89
N ALA A 4 49.99 -17.33 -12.99
CA ALA A 4 49.11 -16.89 -11.90
C ALA A 4 47.70 -16.48 -12.36
N ILE A 5 47.58 -15.64 -13.40
CA ILE A 5 46.28 -15.15 -13.91
C ILE A 5 45.45 -16.30 -14.48
N ARG A 6 46.11 -17.26 -15.14
CA ARG A 6 45.45 -18.46 -15.68
C ARG A 6 44.91 -19.36 -14.56
N TYR A 7 45.63 -19.48 -13.44
CA TYR A 7 45.17 -20.21 -12.25
C TYR A 7 43.96 -19.54 -11.59
N THR A 8 43.97 -18.20 -11.44
CA THR A 8 42.85 -17.47 -10.82
C THR A 8 41.58 -17.56 -11.68
N VAL A 9 41.70 -17.40 -13.00
CA VAL A 9 40.55 -17.47 -13.92
C VAL A 9 39.94 -18.88 -13.98
N VAL A 10 40.76 -19.93 -13.97
CA VAL A 10 40.27 -21.32 -13.95
C VAL A 10 39.59 -21.63 -12.61
N SER A 11 40.14 -21.17 -11.50
CA SER A 11 39.54 -21.33 -10.16
C SER A 11 38.21 -20.58 -10.02
N VAL A 12 38.12 -19.36 -10.53
CA VAL A 12 36.86 -18.58 -10.54
C VAL A 12 35.82 -19.25 -11.42
N ARG A 13 36.19 -19.75 -12.61
CA ARG A 13 35.26 -20.47 -13.49
C ARG A 13 34.73 -21.75 -12.83
N ASP A 14 35.60 -22.53 -12.19
CA ASP A 14 35.20 -23.77 -11.53
C ASP A 14 34.36 -23.50 -10.27
N LEU A 15 34.64 -22.42 -9.53
CA LEU A 15 33.80 -21.95 -8.43
C LEU A 15 32.42 -21.49 -8.94
N LEU A 16 32.35 -20.73 -10.04
CA LEU A 16 31.09 -20.29 -10.65
C LEU A 16 30.26 -21.47 -11.17
N ILE A 17 30.90 -22.54 -11.69
CA ILE A 17 30.18 -23.74 -12.14
C ILE A 17 29.68 -24.56 -10.94
N SER A 18 30.43 -24.61 -9.83
CA SER A 18 30.01 -25.32 -8.63
C SER A 18 28.97 -24.56 -7.79
N ALA A 19 29.08 -23.24 -7.71
CA ALA A 19 28.10 -22.37 -7.05
C ALA A 19 26.90 -22.04 -7.95
N GLY A 20 27.06 -22.19 -9.28
CA GLY A 20 26.06 -21.86 -10.29
C GLY A 20 24.69 -22.52 -10.06
N PRO A 21 24.60 -23.84 -9.82
CA PRO A 21 23.33 -24.49 -9.52
C PRO A 21 22.66 -23.97 -8.24
N VAL A 22 23.44 -23.68 -7.19
CA VAL A 22 22.93 -23.13 -5.93
C VAL A 22 22.46 -21.70 -6.10
N ALA A 23 23.20 -20.87 -6.85
CA ALA A 23 22.81 -19.52 -7.19
C ALA A 23 21.57 -19.50 -8.10
N ALA A 24 21.50 -20.39 -9.08
CA ALA A 24 20.33 -20.54 -9.96
C ALA A 24 19.10 -20.97 -9.16
N LEU A 25 19.24 -21.89 -8.21
CA LEU A 25 18.16 -22.26 -7.30
C LEU A 25 17.75 -21.07 -6.43
N ALA A 26 18.69 -20.34 -5.85
CA ALA A 26 18.41 -19.15 -5.04
C ALA A 26 17.61 -18.10 -5.84
N ILE A 27 18.07 -17.80 -7.05
CA ILE A 27 17.37 -16.87 -7.97
C ILE A 27 15.99 -17.43 -8.33
N GLY A 28 15.88 -18.72 -8.65
CA GLY A 28 14.61 -19.37 -8.96
C GLY A 28 13.61 -19.29 -7.81
N LEU A 29 14.05 -19.54 -6.58
CA LEU A 29 13.23 -19.41 -5.38
C LEU A 29 12.82 -17.96 -5.11
N LEU A 30 13.72 -17.00 -5.32
CA LEU A 30 13.42 -15.57 -5.19
C LEU A 30 12.40 -15.11 -6.24
N VAL A 31 12.55 -15.53 -7.49
CA VAL A 31 11.60 -15.23 -8.57
C VAL A 31 10.25 -15.87 -8.28
N LEU A 32 10.22 -17.14 -7.85
CA LEU A 32 8.99 -17.82 -7.48
C LEU A 32 8.28 -17.11 -6.32
N ALA A 33 9.03 -16.73 -5.27
CA ALA A 33 8.49 -15.97 -4.16
C ALA A 33 7.98 -14.59 -4.59
N TYR A 34 8.70 -13.90 -5.46
CA TYR A 34 8.29 -12.61 -5.99
C TYR A 34 6.97 -12.71 -6.79
N LEU A 35 6.85 -13.72 -7.66
CA LEU A 35 5.65 -13.95 -8.44
C LEU A 35 4.46 -14.42 -7.59
N TRP A 36 4.72 -15.17 -6.52
CA TRP A 36 3.66 -15.73 -5.68
C TRP A 36 3.14 -14.73 -4.63
N LEU A 37 4.01 -13.89 -4.06
CA LEU A 37 3.62 -12.90 -3.04
C LEU A 37 3.20 -11.54 -3.63
N ASP A 38 3.40 -11.32 -4.94
CA ASP A 38 3.15 -10.07 -5.65
C ASP A 38 3.47 -8.81 -4.83
N PRO A 39 4.73 -8.60 -4.43
CA PRO A 39 5.07 -7.58 -3.45
C PRO A 39 4.95 -6.16 -4.01
N ALA A 40 4.94 -5.96 -5.33
CA ALA A 40 4.98 -4.64 -5.94
C ALA A 40 3.57 -4.08 -6.13
N PRO A 41 3.24 -2.91 -5.55
CA PRO A 41 1.93 -2.32 -5.77
C PRO A 41 1.70 -1.93 -7.23
N PRO A 42 0.43 -1.94 -7.68
CA PRO A 42 0.03 -1.27 -8.90
C PRO A 42 0.49 0.19 -8.89
N ARG A 43 0.97 0.69 -10.03
CA ARG A 43 1.43 2.09 -10.14
C ARG A 43 0.30 3.10 -10.31
N THR A 44 -0.91 2.64 -10.60
CA THR A 44 -2.06 3.51 -10.82
C THR A 44 -3.19 3.09 -9.89
N VAL A 45 -3.88 4.07 -9.32
CA VAL A 45 -4.97 3.85 -8.37
C VAL A 45 -6.06 4.91 -8.59
N ARG A 46 -7.32 4.51 -8.55
CA ARG A 46 -8.47 5.42 -8.75
C ARG A 46 -9.02 5.85 -7.39
N LEU A 47 -9.05 7.15 -7.15
CA LEU A 47 -9.63 7.77 -5.96
C LEU A 47 -10.90 8.52 -6.34
N ALA A 48 -12.06 8.06 -5.88
CA ALA A 48 -13.31 8.80 -6.04
C ALA A 48 -13.41 9.95 -5.03
N THR A 49 -13.73 11.13 -5.57
CA THR A 49 -13.66 12.43 -4.87
C THR A 49 -15.05 13.05 -4.75
N GLY A 50 -15.24 14.33 -5.05
CA GLY A 50 -16.54 14.96 -4.98
C GLY A 50 -16.75 15.92 -6.14
N PRO A 51 -17.78 16.77 -6.06
CA PRO A 51 -17.97 17.84 -7.02
C PRO A 51 -16.74 18.75 -7.05
N ALA A 52 -16.53 19.45 -8.17
CA ALA A 52 -15.45 20.43 -8.29
C ALA A 52 -15.53 21.46 -7.15
N GLN A 53 -14.38 21.88 -6.63
CA GLN A 53 -14.25 22.86 -5.54
C GLN A 53 -14.81 22.38 -4.17
N SER A 54 -15.23 21.13 -4.06
CA SER A 54 -15.57 20.52 -2.78
C SER A 54 -14.31 20.18 -1.97
N ALA A 55 -14.46 19.97 -0.66
CA ALA A 55 -13.39 19.47 0.19
C ALA A 55 -12.77 18.17 -0.35
N TYR A 56 -13.59 17.27 -0.92
CA TYR A 56 -13.12 15.99 -1.46
C TYR A 56 -12.26 16.16 -2.72
N ASP A 57 -12.58 17.13 -3.58
CA ASP A 57 -11.77 17.49 -4.75
C ASP A 57 -10.40 18.03 -4.31
N GLU A 58 -10.38 18.95 -3.35
CA GLU A 58 -9.15 19.54 -2.81
C GLU A 58 -8.27 18.51 -2.07
N PHE A 59 -8.86 17.67 -1.22
CA PHE A 59 -8.12 16.57 -0.59
C PHE A 59 -7.63 15.56 -1.61
N GLY A 60 -8.42 15.21 -2.62
CA GLY A 60 -8.00 14.33 -3.71
C GLY A 60 -6.73 14.82 -4.40
N LYS A 61 -6.63 16.12 -4.71
CA LYS A 61 -5.42 16.74 -5.27
C LYS A 61 -4.20 16.59 -4.34
N ARG A 62 -4.40 16.74 -3.02
CA ARG A 62 -3.33 16.54 -2.02
C ARG A 62 -2.87 15.09 -1.95
N TYR A 63 -3.78 14.12 -1.97
CA TYR A 63 -3.42 12.69 -2.03
C TYR A 63 -2.66 12.37 -3.31
N LYS A 64 -3.09 12.90 -4.46
CA LYS A 64 -2.38 12.75 -5.73
C LYS A 64 -0.94 13.26 -5.65
N ALA A 65 -0.74 14.45 -5.10
CA ALA A 65 0.59 15.02 -4.93
C ALA A 65 1.48 14.22 -3.97
N GLU A 66 0.90 13.73 -2.85
CA GLU A 66 1.65 12.97 -1.85
C GLU A 66 2.08 11.58 -2.38
N LEU A 67 1.20 10.89 -3.09
CA LEU A 67 1.46 9.55 -3.62
C LEU A 67 2.38 9.55 -4.85
N ALA A 68 2.39 10.64 -5.62
CA ALA A 68 3.33 10.81 -6.72
C ALA A 68 4.80 10.74 -6.26
N ARG A 69 5.10 11.12 -5.01
CA ARG A 69 6.44 10.99 -4.42
C ARG A 69 6.92 9.55 -4.31
N ASN A 70 5.99 8.60 -4.29
CA ASN A 70 6.24 7.16 -4.23
C ASN A 70 6.09 6.48 -5.61
N GLY A 71 5.98 7.27 -6.69
CA GLY A 71 5.80 6.75 -8.05
C GLY A 71 4.41 6.15 -8.31
N ILE A 72 3.40 6.52 -7.51
CA ILE A 72 2.01 6.09 -7.67
C ILE A 72 1.21 7.23 -8.31
N GLU A 73 0.59 6.93 -9.45
CA GLU A 73 -0.35 7.80 -10.14
C GLU A 73 -1.76 7.64 -9.54
N VAL A 74 -2.25 8.70 -8.91
CA VAL A 74 -3.64 8.76 -8.43
C VAL A 74 -4.52 9.40 -9.51
N VAL A 75 -5.44 8.61 -10.05
CA VAL A 75 -6.48 9.06 -10.97
C VAL A 75 -7.69 9.50 -10.14
N LEU A 76 -7.93 10.81 -10.10
CA LEU A 76 -9.10 11.36 -9.41
C LEU A 76 -10.35 11.10 -10.25
N VAL A 77 -11.36 10.50 -9.64
CA VAL A 77 -12.68 10.25 -10.25
C VAL A 77 -13.66 11.25 -9.64
N PRO A 78 -14.06 12.31 -10.35
CA PRO A 78 -15.07 13.26 -9.88
C PRO A 78 -16.42 12.55 -9.70
N SER A 79 -17.19 12.96 -8.70
CA SER A 79 -18.47 12.35 -8.39
C SER A 79 -19.46 13.36 -7.80
N GLY A 80 -20.70 12.92 -7.59
CA GLY A 80 -21.70 13.72 -6.85
C GLY A 80 -21.51 13.73 -5.33
N GLY A 81 -20.48 13.06 -4.79
CA GLY A 81 -20.21 12.94 -3.35
C GLY A 81 -20.37 11.52 -2.79
N SER A 82 -20.57 11.41 -1.48
CA SER A 82 -20.42 10.16 -0.71
C SER A 82 -21.27 8.99 -1.20
N THR A 83 -22.53 9.21 -1.57
CA THR A 83 -23.40 8.13 -2.06
C THR A 83 -22.95 7.63 -3.45
N ALA A 84 -22.46 8.54 -4.30
CA ALA A 84 -21.90 8.18 -5.60
C ALA A 84 -20.56 7.45 -5.44
N ASN A 85 -19.72 7.90 -4.51
CA ASN A 85 -18.43 7.31 -4.17
C ASN A 85 -18.52 5.87 -3.68
N GLU A 86 -19.41 5.61 -2.74
CA GLU A 86 -19.64 4.25 -2.24
C GLU A 86 -20.07 3.31 -3.38
N ARG A 87 -20.93 3.78 -4.29
CA ARG A 87 -21.32 3.01 -5.48
C ARG A 87 -20.15 2.76 -6.43
N LEU A 88 -19.30 3.76 -6.67
CA LEU A 88 -18.10 3.61 -7.49
C LEU A 88 -17.13 2.57 -6.92
N LEU A 89 -16.99 2.50 -5.59
CA LEU A 89 -16.24 1.44 -4.91
C LEU A 89 -16.87 0.07 -5.16
N ARG A 90 -18.18 -0.08 -4.88
CA ARG A 90 -18.89 -1.36 -5.04
C ARG A 90 -18.91 -1.87 -6.49
N ASP A 91 -18.94 -0.96 -7.46
CA ASP A 91 -18.90 -1.26 -8.90
C ASP A 91 -17.47 -1.57 -9.41
N GLY A 92 -16.43 -1.47 -8.58
CA GLY A 92 -15.03 -1.61 -9.00
C GLY A 92 -14.54 -0.50 -9.93
N LYS A 93 -15.25 0.65 -9.97
CA LYS A 93 -14.92 1.83 -10.78
C LYS A 93 -13.97 2.79 -10.08
N ALA A 94 -13.85 2.69 -8.76
CA ALA A 94 -12.85 3.36 -7.94
C ALA A 94 -12.23 2.37 -6.94
N ASP A 95 -10.95 2.55 -6.61
CA ASP A 95 -10.20 1.69 -5.68
C ASP A 95 -10.28 2.22 -4.25
N LEU A 96 -10.26 3.54 -4.09
CA LEU A 96 -10.53 4.24 -2.84
C LEU A 96 -11.57 5.34 -3.04
N ALA A 97 -12.28 5.72 -1.98
CA ALA A 97 -13.20 6.85 -2.03
C ALA A 97 -13.42 7.53 -0.69
N PHE A 98 -13.67 8.84 -0.71
CA PHE A 98 -14.17 9.56 0.45
C PHE A 98 -15.66 9.25 0.67
N VAL A 99 -16.03 8.79 1.86
CA VAL A 99 -17.42 8.50 2.18
C VAL A 99 -17.77 9.10 3.53
N GLN A 100 -18.74 9.99 3.51
CA GLN A 100 -19.34 10.60 4.70
C GLN A 100 -20.10 9.56 5.53
N GLY A 101 -19.98 9.66 6.85
CA GLY A 101 -20.79 8.88 7.78
C GLY A 101 -22.30 9.08 7.58
N GLY A 102 -23.07 8.04 7.88
CA GLY A 102 -24.52 8.00 7.67
C GLY A 102 -24.94 7.82 6.22
N THR A 103 -23.97 7.76 5.28
CA THR A 103 -24.22 7.33 3.89
C THR A 103 -24.62 5.86 3.85
N SER A 104 -24.04 5.03 4.71
CA SER A 104 -24.35 3.61 4.86
C SER A 104 -25.77 3.40 5.39
N GLY A 105 -26.56 2.55 4.70
CA GLY A 105 -27.89 2.12 5.17
C GLY A 105 -29.04 2.50 4.24
N GLY A 106 -28.87 2.26 2.94
CA GLY A 106 -29.89 2.48 1.92
C GLY A 106 -30.41 1.23 1.21
N ASP A 107 -29.78 0.07 1.37
CA ASP A 107 -30.29 -1.20 0.84
C ASP A 107 -30.42 -2.18 1.99
N THR A 108 -31.65 -2.38 2.46
CA THR A 108 -32.03 -3.35 3.49
C THR A 108 -31.92 -4.81 3.04
N ASN A 109 -31.31 -5.07 1.87
CA ASN A 109 -31.23 -6.40 1.25
C ASN A 109 -29.80 -6.82 0.83
N ARG A 110 -28.76 -6.04 1.17
CA ARG A 110 -27.36 -6.46 1.04
C ARG A 110 -26.64 -6.15 2.36
N PRO A 111 -25.87 -7.10 2.93
CA PRO A 111 -25.07 -6.80 4.12
C PRO A 111 -24.23 -5.56 3.86
N LEU A 112 -24.28 -4.58 4.77
CA LEU A 112 -23.62 -3.27 4.68
C LEU A 112 -22.10 -3.34 4.43
N VAL A 113 -21.51 -4.53 4.53
CA VAL A 113 -20.12 -4.74 4.93
C VAL A 113 -19.30 -5.59 3.95
N GLU A 114 -19.92 -6.29 2.99
CA GLU A 114 -19.15 -7.20 2.14
C GLU A 114 -18.24 -6.42 1.17
N GLY A 115 -16.92 -6.61 1.33
CA GLY A 115 -15.89 -6.17 0.39
C GLY A 115 -15.35 -4.74 0.57
N LEU A 116 -15.78 -3.98 1.59
CA LEU A 116 -15.26 -2.63 1.86
C LEU A 116 -14.59 -2.53 3.24
N GLN A 117 -13.45 -1.84 3.28
CA GLN A 117 -12.71 -1.53 4.50
C GLN A 117 -12.46 -0.02 4.62
N SER A 118 -12.30 0.44 5.85
CA SER A 118 -11.97 1.83 6.18
C SER A 118 -10.47 1.97 6.48
N LEU A 119 -9.89 3.06 5.98
CA LEU A 119 -8.55 3.53 6.35
C LEU A 119 -8.59 4.47 7.56
N GLY A 120 -9.76 4.63 8.17
CA GLY A 120 -10.03 5.55 9.26
C GLY A 120 -10.82 6.78 8.83
N SER A 121 -11.40 7.40 9.84
CA SER A 121 -12.00 8.73 9.82
C SER A 121 -10.93 9.77 9.56
N LEU A 122 -11.16 10.69 8.62
CA LEU A 122 -10.17 11.66 8.14
C LEU A 122 -10.41 13.08 8.64
N PHE A 123 -11.66 13.52 8.71
CA PHE A 123 -12.02 14.86 9.18
C PHE A 123 -13.52 14.95 9.47
N LEU A 124 -13.89 15.98 10.20
CA LEU A 124 -15.28 16.33 10.49
C LEU A 124 -15.85 17.20 9.37
N GLU A 125 -17.09 16.90 8.99
CA GLU A 125 -17.92 17.70 8.10
C GLU A 125 -19.12 18.23 8.91
N PRO A 126 -19.02 19.44 9.48
CA PRO A 126 -20.16 20.10 10.08
C PRO A 126 -21.34 20.20 9.12
N VAL A 127 -22.54 20.05 9.67
CA VAL A 127 -23.80 20.30 8.97
C VAL A 127 -24.09 21.79 9.07
N TRP A 128 -23.74 22.51 8.02
CA TRP A 128 -23.99 23.94 7.88
C TRP A 128 -25.40 24.17 7.39
N LEU A 129 -26.32 24.50 8.32
CA LEU A 129 -27.67 24.93 7.97
C LEU A 129 -27.74 26.45 8.00
N PHE A 130 -27.60 27.05 6.83
CA PHE A 130 -27.75 28.50 6.65
C PHE A 130 -29.19 28.84 6.35
N TYR A 131 -29.66 29.97 6.88
CA TYR A 131 -31.00 30.50 6.61
C TYR A 131 -30.97 32.02 6.49
N ARG A 132 -31.95 32.56 5.77
CA ARG A 132 -32.11 34.00 5.64
C ARG A 132 -32.80 34.56 6.87
N GLU A 133 -32.25 35.64 7.43
CA GLU A 133 -32.76 36.24 8.66
C GLU A 133 -34.20 36.76 8.52
N ASP A 134 -34.55 37.31 7.35
CA ASP A 134 -35.90 37.80 7.04
C ASP A 134 -36.94 36.68 7.01
N ALA A 135 -36.57 35.48 6.55
CA ALA A 135 -37.41 34.29 6.59
C ALA A 135 -37.56 33.77 8.03
N ALA A 136 -36.49 33.74 8.82
CA ALA A 136 -36.52 33.28 10.20
C ALA A 136 -37.34 34.19 11.13
N LYS A 137 -37.30 35.51 10.93
CA LYS A 137 -38.12 36.47 11.70
C LYS A 137 -39.63 36.24 11.55
N LYS A 138 -40.07 35.58 10.46
CA LYS A 138 -41.47 35.17 10.28
C LYS A 138 -41.85 33.93 11.09
N LYS A 139 -40.86 33.17 11.57
CA LYS A 139 -41.04 31.92 12.34
C LYS A 139 -40.82 32.12 13.82
N VAL A 140 -39.80 32.88 14.20
CA VAL A 140 -39.39 33.08 15.59
C VAL A 140 -39.09 34.57 15.81
N PRO A 141 -39.59 35.23 16.88
CA PRO A 141 -39.44 36.67 17.08
C PRO A 141 -38.00 37.19 17.12
N ASP A 142 -37.06 36.39 17.65
CA ASP A 142 -35.64 36.70 17.70
C ASP A 142 -34.89 36.42 16.38
N GLY A 143 -35.58 35.82 15.40
CA GLY A 143 -35.04 35.40 14.12
C GLY A 143 -33.88 34.40 14.25
N THR A 144 -33.82 33.62 15.34
CA THR A 144 -32.77 32.63 15.59
C THR A 144 -33.35 31.22 15.60
N LEU A 145 -33.02 30.43 14.59
CA LEU A 145 -33.47 29.04 14.49
C LEU A 145 -32.58 28.13 15.35
N THR A 146 -33.21 27.31 16.19
CA THR A 146 -32.53 26.39 17.13
C THR A 146 -33.03 24.94 17.07
N ALA A 147 -34.16 24.70 16.39
CA ALA A 147 -34.75 23.37 16.24
C ALA A 147 -35.25 23.12 14.81
N LEU A 148 -35.10 21.88 14.31
CA LEU A 148 -35.49 21.52 12.94
C LEU A 148 -36.98 21.76 12.61
N PRO A 149 -37.96 21.58 13.53
CA PRO A 149 -39.36 21.88 13.24
C PRO A 149 -39.62 23.35 12.86
N GLN A 150 -38.71 24.28 13.22
CA GLN A 150 -38.85 25.69 12.84
C GLN A 150 -38.60 25.94 11.34
N LEU A 151 -38.12 24.92 10.61
CA LEU A 151 -37.95 24.95 9.16
C LEU A 151 -39.26 24.67 8.41
N GLU A 152 -40.29 24.17 9.08
CA GLU A 152 -41.59 23.88 8.47
C GLU A 152 -42.15 25.12 7.75
N GLY A 153 -42.61 24.95 6.52
CA GLY A 153 -43.10 26.02 5.65
C GLY A 153 -42.02 26.89 5.01
N LEU A 154 -40.72 26.61 5.22
CA LEU A 154 -39.63 27.26 4.49
C LEU A 154 -39.29 26.51 3.19
N ARG A 155 -38.69 27.23 2.24
CA ARG A 155 -38.05 26.64 1.05
C ARG A 155 -36.62 26.24 1.42
N LEU A 156 -36.35 24.94 1.44
CA LEU A 156 -35.08 24.38 1.91
C LEU A 156 -34.37 23.61 0.80
N ASN A 157 -33.10 23.92 0.55
CA ASN A 157 -32.21 23.04 -0.21
C ASN A 157 -31.53 22.03 0.72
N ALA A 158 -31.89 20.76 0.61
CA ALA A 158 -31.36 19.68 1.46
C ALA A 158 -30.12 18.98 0.85
N GLY A 159 -29.32 19.72 0.07
CA GLY A 159 -28.12 19.23 -0.60
C GLY A 159 -28.38 18.44 -1.88
N SER A 160 -27.34 18.20 -2.67
CA SER A 160 -27.46 17.50 -3.94
C SER A 160 -27.67 16.00 -3.78
N ARG A 161 -28.28 15.37 -4.78
CA ARG A 161 -28.65 13.94 -4.78
C ARG A 161 -27.50 12.99 -4.44
N GLY A 162 -26.27 13.32 -4.85
CA GLY A 162 -25.09 12.46 -4.63
C GLY A 162 -24.37 12.66 -3.28
N SER A 163 -24.64 13.76 -2.58
CA SER A 163 -23.79 14.24 -1.48
C SER A 163 -23.93 13.48 -0.17
N GLY A 164 -24.98 12.70 0.02
CA GLY A 164 -25.32 12.05 1.30
C GLY A 164 -26.15 12.94 2.24
N VAL A 165 -26.11 14.26 2.06
CA VAL A 165 -26.91 15.23 2.85
C VAL A 165 -28.42 14.95 2.79
N PRO A 166 -29.05 14.68 1.62
CA PRO A 166 -30.48 14.41 1.58
C PRO A 166 -30.91 13.21 2.44
N ARG A 167 -30.06 12.18 2.51
CA ARG A 167 -30.32 10.97 3.31
C ARG A 167 -30.23 11.28 4.80
N MET A 168 -29.20 12.02 5.20
CA MET A 168 -29.02 12.48 6.58
C MET A 168 -30.17 13.37 7.02
N MET A 169 -30.53 14.39 6.24
CA MET A 169 -31.63 15.30 6.56
C MET A 169 -32.97 14.57 6.67
N ARG A 170 -33.25 13.59 5.81
CA ARG A 170 -34.45 12.76 5.92
C ARG A 170 -34.52 12.00 7.26
N ARG A 171 -33.42 11.39 7.70
CA ARG A 171 -33.36 10.70 9.02
C ARG A 171 -33.55 11.68 10.18
N LEU A 172 -33.00 12.89 10.07
CA LEU A 172 -33.19 13.95 11.07
C LEU A 172 -34.64 14.43 11.12
N PHE A 173 -35.29 14.63 9.98
CA PHE A 173 -36.70 15.01 9.91
C PHE A 173 -37.63 13.92 10.47
N GLU A 174 -37.38 12.66 10.11
CA GLU A 174 -38.12 11.52 10.64
C GLU A 174 -38.02 11.42 12.17
N ALA A 175 -36.82 11.59 12.72
CA ALA A 175 -36.62 11.58 14.17
C ALA A 175 -37.30 12.74 14.91
N ASN A 176 -37.56 13.84 14.21
CA ASN A 176 -38.32 15.00 14.71
C ASN A 176 -39.81 14.97 14.33
N ARG A 177 -40.27 13.91 13.64
CA ARG A 177 -41.65 13.77 13.13
C ARG A 177 -42.09 14.92 12.22
N ILE A 178 -41.17 15.47 11.45
CA ILE A 178 -41.45 16.52 10.47
C ILE A 178 -41.92 15.85 9.18
N ASP A 179 -43.10 16.23 8.70
CA ASP A 179 -43.60 15.79 7.38
C ASP A 179 -42.87 16.56 6.27
N PRO A 180 -42.17 15.89 5.33
CA PRO A 180 -41.55 16.56 4.19
C PRO A 180 -42.52 17.42 3.37
N ALA A 181 -43.82 17.11 3.34
CA ALA A 181 -44.84 17.90 2.65
C ALA A 181 -45.12 19.26 3.31
N SER A 182 -44.73 19.44 4.57
CA SER A 182 -44.81 20.72 5.27
C SER A 182 -43.78 21.74 4.76
N MET A 183 -42.83 21.32 3.92
CA MET A 183 -41.70 22.13 3.44
C MET A 183 -41.54 22.03 1.92
N THR A 184 -40.96 23.06 1.31
CA THR A 184 -40.56 22.98 -0.10
C THR A 184 -39.11 22.54 -0.19
N LEU A 185 -38.89 21.25 -0.47
CA LEU A 185 -37.55 20.65 -0.55
C LEU A 185 -36.98 20.71 -1.97
N SER A 186 -35.74 21.17 -2.07
CA SER A 186 -34.93 21.13 -3.30
C SER A 186 -33.61 20.38 -3.07
N GLN A 187 -33.02 19.89 -4.18
CA GLN A 187 -31.79 19.10 -4.18
C GLN A 187 -30.80 19.63 -5.23
N LEU A 188 -30.61 20.95 -5.23
CA LEU A 188 -29.68 21.64 -6.11
C LEU A 188 -28.23 21.35 -5.70
N GLU A 189 -27.34 21.35 -6.70
CA GLU A 189 -25.90 21.37 -6.50
C GLU A 189 -25.46 22.66 -5.77
N GLN A 190 -24.26 22.65 -5.18
CA GLN A 190 -23.80 23.72 -4.29
C GLN A 190 -23.90 25.12 -4.90
N THR A 191 -23.34 25.35 -6.10
CA THR A 191 -23.36 26.67 -6.72
C THR A 191 -24.78 27.17 -7.05
N PRO A 192 -25.63 26.41 -7.78
CA PRO A 192 -27.01 26.82 -7.99
C PRO A 192 -27.82 27.01 -6.70
N ALA A 193 -27.58 26.20 -5.66
CA ALA A 193 -28.25 26.33 -4.37
C ALA A 193 -27.91 27.65 -3.68
N VAL A 194 -26.63 28.06 -3.70
CA VAL A 194 -26.21 29.34 -3.12
C VAL A 194 -26.74 30.51 -3.93
N THR A 195 -26.71 30.44 -5.26
CA THR A 195 -27.31 31.50 -6.09
C THR A 195 -28.80 31.67 -5.78
N ALA A 196 -29.55 30.57 -5.74
CA ALA A 196 -30.98 30.56 -5.41
C ALA A 196 -31.27 30.97 -3.96
N PHE A 197 -30.29 30.86 -3.05
CA PHE A 197 -30.43 31.32 -1.67
C PHE A 197 -30.16 32.82 -1.56
N LEU A 198 -29.13 33.32 -2.23
CA LEU A 198 -28.78 34.74 -2.23
C LEU A 198 -29.81 35.59 -3.00
N ASP A 199 -30.44 35.04 -4.03
CA ASP A 199 -31.52 35.71 -4.78
C ASP A 199 -32.89 35.65 -4.07
N GLY A 200 -32.99 34.90 -2.97
CA GLY A 200 -34.21 34.75 -2.18
C GLY A 200 -35.24 33.78 -2.75
N SER A 201 -34.89 32.92 -3.72
CA SER A 201 -35.71 31.80 -4.19
C SER A 201 -35.77 30.64 -3.19
N ILE A 202 -34.81 30.57 -2.28
CA ILE A 202 -34.69 29.57 -1.20
C ILE A 202 -34.47 30.30 0.13
N ASP A 203 -35.09 29.81 1.20
CA ASP A 203 -35.05 30.43 2.53
C ASP A 203 -33.95 29.84 3.42
N ALA A 204 -33.58 28.57 3.18
CA ALA A 204 -32.54 27.86 3.90
C ALA A 204 -31.81 26.85 3.01
N LEU A 205 -30.55 26.56 3.31
CA LEU A 205 -29.78 25.53 2.63
C LEU A 205 -28.92 24.74 3.62
N VAL A 206 -28.61 23.49 3.27
CA VAL A 206 -27.77 22.61 4.08
C VAL A 206 -26.57 22.15 3.28
N PHE A 207 -25.38 22.28 3.89
CA PHE A 207 -24.15 21.63 3.43
C PHE A 207 -23.60 20.71 4.52
N ALA A 208 -23.05 19.57 4.12
CA ALA A 208 -22.06 18.86 4.94
C ALA A 208 -20.71 19.06 4.24
N SER A 209 -19.82 19.81 4.87
CA SER A 209 -18.51 20.11 4.28
C SER A 209 -17.52 20.56 5.32
N ALA A 210 -16.23 20.41 5.02
CA ALA A 210 -15.15 20.93 5.84
C ALA A 210 -15.20 22.49 5.92
N PRO A 211 -14.76 23.09 7.04
CA PRO A 211 -14.75 24.56 7.23
C PRO A 211 -13.90 25.32 6.19
N GLU A 212 -12.96 24.64 5.54
CA GLU A 212 -12.11 25.21 4.49
C GLU A 212 -12.87 25.49 3.18
N SER A 213 -14.12 25.04 3.06
CA SER A 213 -14.97 25.33 1.89
C SER A 213 -15.14 26.85 1.72
N LEU A 214 -14.72 27.37 0.55
CA LEU A 214 -14.85 28.78 0.20
C LEU A 214 -16.30 29.26 0.27
N MET A 215 -17.25 28.38 -0.09
CA MET A 215 -18.67 28.69 -0.06
C MET A 215 -19.20 28.85 1.36
N VAL A 216 -18.75 28.00 2.29
CA VAL A 216 -19.09 28.09 3.72
C VAL A 216 -18.53 29.38 4.31
N GLN A 217 -17.27 29.71 4.03
CA GLN A 217 -16.65 30.94 4.53
C GLN A 217 -17.35 32.19 4.01
N MET A 218 -17.74 32.21 2.73
CA MET A 218 -18.50 33.31 2.15
C MET A 218 -19.85 33.48 2.84
N LEU A 219 -20.62 32.39 3.05
CA LEU A 219 -21.94 32.47 3.69
C LEU A 219 -21.86 32.88 5.16
N LEU A 220 -20.84 32.46 5.91
CA LEU A 220 -20.63 32.89 7.30
C LEU A 220 -20.38 34.39 7.44
N GLN A 221 -19.91 35.05 6.38
CA GLN A 221 -19.63 36.49 6.34
C GLN A 221 -20.71 37.29 5.59
N THR A 222 -21.72 36.63 5.02
CA THR A 222 -22.74 37.30 4.21
C THR A 222 -23.78 37.98 5.11
N PRO A 223 -24.02 39.30 4.96
CA PRO A 223 -25.05 39.99 5.73
C PRO A 223 -26.46 39.42 5.49
N GLY A 224 -27.25 39.31 6.55
CA GLY A 224 -28.61 38.76 6.49
C GLY A 224 -28.69 37.24 6.39
N VAL A 225 -27.53 36.55 6.36
CA VAL A 225 -27.43 35.09 6.46
C VAL A 225 -27.07 34.71 7.89
N LYS A 226 -27.80 33.76 8.46
CA LYS A 226 -27.51 33.21 9.79
C LYS A 226 -27.27 31.72 9.71
N LEU A 227 -26.46 31.22 10.65
CA LEU A 227 -26.21 29.79 10.85
C LEU A 227 -27.13 29.28 11.97
N MET A 228 -27.75 28.12 11.77
CA MET A 228 -28.60 27.49 12.78
C MET A 228 -27.78 26.92 13.93
N ASP A 229 -28.23 27.17 15.15
CA ASP A 229 -27.66 26.58 16.36
C ASP A 229 -28.38 25.26 16.68
N PHE A 230 -27.71 24.13 16.54
CA PHE A 230 -28.27 22.82 16.86
C PHE A 230 -28.32 22.62 18.38
N ALA A 231 -29.36 23.16 19.03
CA ALA A 231 -29.50 23.11 20.48
C ALA A 231 -29.52 21.67 21.05
N GLN A 232 -29.92 20.70 20.23
CA GLN A 232 -30.01 19.28 20.56
C GLN A 232 -28.85 18.45 19.99
N ALA A 233 -27.69 19.06 19.68
CA ALA A 233 -26.55 18.38 19.06
C ALA A 233 -26.14 17.08 19.77
N ASP A 234 -26.06 17.09 21.10
CA ASP A 234 -25.70 15.89 21.90
C ASP A 234 -26.75 14.77 21.82
N ALA A 235 -28.04 15.14 21.70
CA ALA A 235 -29.11 14.17 21.54
C ALA A 235 -29.06 13.52 20.15
N TYR A 236 -28.71 14.29 19.12
CA TYR A 236 -28.51 13.77 17.77
C TYR A 236 -27.35 12.78 17.71
N SER A 237 -26.19 13.10 18.27
CA SER A 237 -25.05 12.17 18.29
C SER A 237 -25.34 10.89 19.08
N SER A 238 -26.13 10.99 20.16
CA SER A 238 -26.53 9.82 20.96
C SER A 238 -27.50 8.90 20.21
N ARG A 239 -28.32 9.44 19.31
CA ARG A 239 -29.26 8.67 18.47
C ARG A 239 -28.66 8.18 17.16
N PHE A 240 -27.70 8.92 16.62
CA PHE A 240 -27.10 8.66 15.33
C PHE A 240 -25.60 8.55 15.49
N GLY A 241 -25.07 7.33 15.54
CA GLY A 241 -23.65 7.07 15.77
C GLY A 241 -22.70 7.63 14.69
N PHE A 242 -23.23 8.12 13.57
CA PHE A 242 -22.47 8.80 12.51
C PHE A 242 -22.41 10.33 12.69
N LEU A 243 -23.02 10.86 13.76
CA LEU A 243 -23.00 12.27 14.12
C LEU A 243 -22.19 12.50 15.39
N THR A 244 -21.42 13.58 15.39
CA THR A 244 -20.62 14.06 16.51
C THR A 244 -21.02 15.51 16.81
N PRO A 245 -21.24 15.87 18.09
CA PRO A 245 -21.53 17.25 18.43
C PRO A 245 -20.25 18.07 18.33
N VAL A 246 -20.34 19.26 17.74
CA VAL A 246 -19.22 20.20 17.61
C VAL A 246 -19.68 21.62 17.91
N VAL A 247 -18.74 22.48 18.29
CA VAL A 247 -19.01 23.89 18.56
C VAL A 247 -18.13 24.72 17.65
N LEU A 248 -18.75 25.63 16.89
CA LEU A 248 -18.05 26.68 16.16
C LEU A 248 -17.65 27.77 17.17
N PRO A 249 -16.35 27.97 17.47
CA PRO A 249 -15.94 28.93 18.49
C PRO A 249 -16.25 30.37 18.08
N ARG A 250 -16.48 31.23 19.09
CA ARG A 250 -16.62 32.69 18.88
C ARG A 250 -15.38 33.25 18.17
N GLY A 251 -15.59 34.12 17.19
CA GLY A 251 -14.53 34.82 16.47
C GLY A 251 -13.70 33.96 15.51
N ILE A 252 -13.97 32.65 15.37
CA ILE A 252 -13.12 31.76 14.55
C ILE A 252 -13.15 32.08 13.06
N VAL A 253 -14.24 32.68 12.57
CA VAL A 253 -14.42 33.03 11.15
C VAL A 253 -13.67 34.32 10.84
N ASP A 254 -13.86 35.33 11.69
CA ASP A 254 -13.14 36.60 11.63
C ASP A 254 -12.95 37.12 13.05
N LEU A 255 -11.70 37.08 13.54
CA LEU A 255 -11.34 37.57 14.87
C LEU A 255 -11.46 39.08 15.01
N SER A 256 -11.29 39.83 13.91
CA SER A 256 -11.34 41.29 13.93
C SER A 256 -12.78 41.79 14.04
N GLN A 257 -13.72 41.09 13.41
CA GLN A 257 -15.15 41.37 13.46
C GLN A 257 -15.89 40.57 14.54
N ASP A 258 -15.17 39.69 15.27
CA ASP A 258 -15.74 38.78 16.27
C ASP A 258 -16.88 37.93 15.72
N LEU A 259 -16.64 37.26 14.58
CA LEU A 259 -17.60 36.41 13.90
C LEU A 259 -17.28 34.91 14.09
N PRO A 260 -18.25 34.08 14.51
CA PRO A 260 -19.54 34.46 15.08
C PRO A 260 -19.37 35.13 16.46
N ALA A 261 -20.29 36.01 16.85
CA ALA A 261 -20.24 36.75 18.11
C ALA A 261 -20.46 35.87 19.36
N GLN A 262 -20.99 34.66 19.16
CA GLN A 262 -21.19 33.66 20.19
C GLN A 262 -20.86 32.27 19.65
N PRO A 263 -20.49 31.31 20.51
CA PRO A 263 -20.32 29.92 20.09
C PRO A 263 -21.61 29.38 19.49
N VAL A 264 -21.53 28.63 18.38
CA VAL A 264 -22.68 28.01 17.72
C VAL A 264 -22.54 26.49 17.81
N ARG A 265 -23.54 25.79 18.32
CA ARG A 265 -23.53 24.32 18.37
C ARG A 265 -23.94 23.79 17.00
N LEU A 266 -23.22 22.79 16.54
CA LEU A 266 -23.45 22.12 15.28
C LEU A 266 -23.43 20.62 15.52
N VAL A 267 -23.99 19.88 14.58
CA VAL A 267 -23.69 18.46 14.41
C VAL A 267 -22.72 18.33 13.25
N ALA A 268 -21.71 17.48 13.38
CA ALA A 268 -20.83 17.08 12.30
C ALA A 268 -20.99 15.59 12.03
N THR A 269 -20.73 15.21 10.81
CA THR A 269 -20.47 13.82 10.46
C THR A 269 -18.98 13.65 10.19
N THR A 270 -18.52 12.42 10.05
CA THR A 270 -17.11 12.12 9.86
C THR A 270 -16.92 11.52 8.47
N THR A 271 -15.99 12.07 7.68
CA THR A 271 -15.59 11.46 6.41
C THR A 271 -14.57 10.37 6.67
N ALA A 272 -14.81 9.16 6.17
CA ALA A 272 -13.83 8.09 6.11
C ALA A 272 -13.24 7.95 4.71
N LEU A 273 -12.00 7.46 4.62
CA LEU A 273 -11.45 6.95 3.38
C LEU A 273 -11.72 5.45 3.30
N LEU A 274 -12.57 5.04 2.38
CA LEU A 274 -12.89 3.64 2.16
C LEU A 274 -12.07 3.06 1.01
N THR A 275 -11.83 1.76 1.08
CA THR A 275 -11.15 0.96 0.07
C THR A 275 -11.88 -0.35 -0.12
N ARG A 276 -11.66 -1.01 -1.26
CA ARG A 276 -12.11 -2.39 -1.43
C ARG A 276 -11.14 -3.37 -0.77
N GLU A 277 -11.62 -4.51 -0.28
CA GLU A 277 -10.79 -5.55 0.38
C GLU A 277 -9.66 -6.08 -0.50
N GLU A 278 -9.91 -6.18 -1.79
CA GLU A 278 -8.97 -6.63 -2.82
C GLU A 278 -7.95 -5.55 -3.21
N THR A 279 -8.05 -4.34 -2.67
CA THR A 279 -7.10 -3.27 -2.97
C THR A 279 -5.73 -3.66 -2.44
N HIS A 280 -4.71 -3.54 -3.29
CA HIS A 280 -3.37 -4.00 -2.96
C HIS A 280 -2.89 -3.39 -1.63
N PRO A 281 -2.48 -4.18 -0.62
CA PRO A 281 -2.29 -3.66 0.73
C PRO A 281 -1.17 -2.61 0.85
N ALA A 282 -0.20 -2.61 -0.08
CA ALA A 282 0.83 -1.56 -0.12
C ALA A 282 0.27 -0.19 -0.53
N LEU A 283 -0.78 -0.15 -1.36
CA LEU A 283 -1.52 1.08 -1.67
C LEU A 283 -2.30 1.53 -0.43
N VAL A 284 -3.03 0.61 0.21
CA VAL A 284 -3.77 0.90 1.46
C VAL A 284 -2.86 1.52 2.51
N GLN A 285 -1.66 0.96 2.70
CA GLN A 285 -0.66 1.49 3.60
C GLN A 285 -0.18 2.90 3.21
N LEU A 286 0.13 3.14 1.92
CA LEU A 286 0.53 4.46 1.44
C LEU A 286 -0.56 5.51 1.67
N PHE A 287 -1.81 5.17 1.37
CA PHE A 287 -2.94 6.07 1.60
C PHE A 287 -3.13 6.35 3.09
N ALA A 288 -3.02 5.35 3.97
CA ALA A 288 -3.11 5.55 5.41
C ALA A 288 -1.98 6.42 5.96
N GLN A 289 -0.76 6.29 5.43
CA GLN A 289 0.36 7.18 5.77
C GLN A 289 0.15 8.61 5.25
N ALA A 290 -0.33 8.75 4.00
CA ALA A 290 -0.67 10.05 3.42
C ALA A 290 -1.80 10.73 4.22
N ALA A 291 -2.78 9.97 4.69
CA ALA A 291 -3.86 10.47 5.54
C ALA A 291 -3.32 11.13 6.82
N ARG A 292 -2.31 10.54 7.46
CA ARG A 292 -1.65 11.15 8.64
C ARG A 292 -0.98 12.48 8.30
N THR A 293 -0.36 12.60 7.14
CA THR A 293 0.28 13.85 6.73
C THR A 293 -0.75 14.92 6.40
N ILE A 294 -1.81 14.54 5.68
CA ILE A 294 -2.83 15.47 5.16
C ILE A 294 -3.80 15.94 6.24
N HIS A 295 -4.18 15.06 7.18
CA HIS A 295 -5.28 15.31 8.14
C HIS A 295 -4.83 15.49 9.59
N SER A 296 -3.53 15.41 9.90
CA SER A 296 -3.03 15.69 11.26
C SER A 296 -2.97 17.16 11.69
N PRO A 297 -2.96 18.18 10.81
CA PRO A 297 -3.03 19.57 11.27
C PRO A 297 -4.28 19.86 12.11
N ALA A 298 -4.19 20.85 13.00
CA ALA A 298 -5.36 21.34 13.72
C ALA A 298 -6.32 22.06 12.76
N GLY A 299 -7.62 21.93 13.01
CA GLY A 299 -8.69 22.61 12.28
C GLY A 299 -9.65 23.31 13.24
N TRP A 300 -10.74 23.88 12.71
CA TRP A 300 -11.73 24.61 13.53
C TRP A 300 -12.45 23.71 14.54
N PHE A 301 -12.59 22.42 14.22
CA PHE A 301 -13.36 21.45 15.01
C PHE A 301 -12.51 20.30 15.56
N ASN A 302 -11.21 20.29 15.30
CA ASN A 302 -10.32 19.20 15.68
C ASN A 302 -8.96 19.70 16.14
N ARG A 303 -8.41 19.03 17.14
CA ARG A 303 -7.03 19.27 17.60
C ARG A 303 -6.03 18.68 16.60
N ALA A 304 -4.80 19.16 16.66
CA ALA A 304 -3.70 18.54 15.93
C ALA A 304 -3.58 17.06 16.32
N ARG A 305 -3.36 16.19 15.32
CA ARG A 305 -3.24 14.73 15.43
C ARG A 305 -4.51 14.01 15.91
N ALA A 306 -5.67 14.67 15.86
CA ALA A 306 -6.96 14.00 16.09
C ALA A 306 -7.37 13.07 14.95
N PHE A 307 -6.90 13.36 13.72
CA PHE A 307 -7.15 12.54 12.54
C PHE A 307 -5.84 12.15 11.84
N PRO A 308 -5.83 11.03 11.09
CA PRO A 308 -6.91 10.04 10.97
C PRO A 308 -7.16 9.27 12.27
N SER A 309 -8.41 8.88 12.49
CA SER A 309 -8.88 8.14 13.67
C SER A 309 -9.54 6.82 13.27
N ILE A 310 -9.33 5.78 14.08
CA ILE A 310 -10.03 4.50 13.96
C ILE A 310 -11.28 4.42 14.86
N GLU A 311 -11.51 5.46 15.67
CA GLU A 311 -12.66 5.54 16.57
C GLU A 311 -13.95 5.76 15.76
N GLN A 312 -15.02 5.09 16.16
CA GLN A 312 -16.38 5.27 15.60
C GLN A 312 -16.50 4.97 14.10
N SER A 313 -15.71 4.01 13.58
CA SER A 313 -15.81 3.59 12.18
C SER A 313 -17.06 2.77 11.90
N GLU A 314 -17.86 3.19 10.92
CA GLU A 314 -19.02 2.44 10.42
C GLU A 314 -18.63 1.19 9.60
N TYR A 315 -17.38 1.14 9.12
CA TYR A 315 -16.84 0.04 8.33
C TYR A 315 -15.66 -0.64 9.05
N PRO A 316 -15.38 -1.93 8.78
CA PRO A 316 -14.21 -2.61 9.31
C PRO A 316 -12.92 -1.87 8.98
N ILE A 317 -12.06 -1.64 9.96
CA ILE A 317 -10.76 -0.99 9.75
C ILE A 317 -9.80 -1.96 9.06
N SER A 318 -9.11 -1.51 8.01
CA SER A 318 -8.04 -2.29 7.39
C SER A 318 -6.84 -2.45 8.33
N ARG A 319 -6.20 -3.63 8.33
CA ARG A 319 -5.06 -3.92 9.21
C ARG A 319 -3.87 -3.00 8.92
N GLU A 320 -3.71 -2.58 7.68
CA GLU A 320 -2.71 -1.64 7.20
C GLU A 320 -2.94 -0.25 7.77
N ALA A 321 -4.20 0.22 7.80
CA ALA A 321 -4.53 1.51 8.38
C ALA A 321 -4.36 1.51 9.89
N GLU A 322 -4.80 0.46 10.59
CA GLU A 322 -4.58 0.32 12.03
C GLU A 322 -3.08 0.41 12.37
N ARG A 323 -2.24 -0.34 11.64
CA ARG A 323 -0.77 -0.27 11.78
C ARG A 323 -0.22 1.11 11.49
N ALA A 324 -0.69 1.79 10.43
CA ALA A 324 -0.18 3.11 10.07
C ALA A 324 -0.57 4.20 11.09
N ILE A 325 -1.78 4.11 11.64
CA ILE A 325 -2.34 5.07 12.60
C ILE A 325 -1.71 4.88 13.99
N GLN A 326 -1.64 3.64 14.49
CA GLN A 326 -1.11 3.33 15.82
C GLN A 326 0.42 3.14 15.85
N GLY A 327 0.97 2.41 14.88
CA GLY A 327 2.34 1.90 14.89
C GLY A 327 3.40 2.80 14.23
N GLY A 328 2.98 3.90 13.60
CA GLY A 328 3.88 4.82 12.93
C GLY A 328 4.49 4.27 11.63
N MET A 329 5.57 4.88 11.15
CA MET A 329 6.23 4.46 9.91
C MET A 329 7.04 3.16 10.15
N PRO A 330 6.89 2.13 9.29
CA PRO A 330 7.65 0.89 9.39
C PRO A 330 9.15 1.11 9.43
N PHE A 331 9.87 0.22 10.10
CA PHE A 331 11.30 0.38 10.36
C PHE A 331 12.13 0.51 9.08
N LEU A 332 11.90 -0.34 8.08
CA LEU A 332 12.67 -0.32 6.83
C LEU A 332 12.41 0.96 6.02
N GLN A 333 11.20 1.51 6.09
CA GLN A 333 10.83 2.73 5.38
C GLN A 333 11.49 3.99 5.94
N ARG A 334 12.16 3.91 7.11
CA ARG A 334 12.96 5.01 7.66
C ARG A 334 14.30 5.19 6.95
N TYR A 335 14.81 4.13 6.32
CA TYR A 335 16.15 4.11 5.72
C TYR A 335 16.15 3.74 4.23
N LEU A 336 15.09 3.08 3.75
CA LEU A 336 14.98 2.60 2.38
C LEU A 336 13.81 3.26 1.65
N PRO A 337 13.91 3.45 0.32
CA PRO A 337 12.76 3.84 -0.50
C PRO A 337 11.59 2.88 -0.35
N PHE A 338 10.37 3.39 -0.49
CA PHE A 338 9.13 2.64 -0.28
C PHE A 338 9.09 1.29 -1.04
N TRP A 339 9.46 1.25 -2.32
CA TRP A 339 9.39 0.01 -3.10
C TRP A 339 10.27 -1.08 -2.50
N LEU A 340 11.48 -0.74 -2.05
CA LEU A 340 12.44 -1.69 -1.52
C LEU A 340 12.01 -2.15 -0.13
N ALA A 341 11.61 -1.21 0.73
CA ALA A 341 11.10 -1.51 2.06
C ALA A 341 9.87 -2.44 2.01
N ASN A 342 8.87 -2.10 1.17
CA ASN A 342 7.66 -2.90 1.01
C ASN A 342 7.96 -4.28 0.40
N THR A 343 8.92 -4.38 -0.54
CA THR A 343 9.33 -5.68 -1.09
C THR A 343 9.95 -6.57 -0.01
N VAL A 344 10.87 -6.04 0.78
CA VAL A 344 11.55 -6.79 1.84
C VAL A 344 10.58 -7.17 2.97
N GLU A 345 9.72 -6.25 3.42
CA GLU A 345 8.73 -6.53 4.46
C GLU A 345 7.77 -7.66 4.06
N ARG A 346 7.28 -7.64 2.81
CA ARG A 346 6.39 -8.69 2.30
C ARG A 346 7.09 -10.02 2.10
N MET A 347 8.33 -9.98 1.63
CA MET A 347 9.10 -11.19 1.38
C MET A 347 9.83 -11.71 2.62
N TRP A 348 9.79 -11.05 3.78
CA TRP A 348 10.63 -11.39 4.93
C TRP A 348 10.52 -12.86 5.35
N LEU A 349 9.30 -13.40 5.42
CA LEU A 349 9.08 -14.81 5.74
C LEU A 349 9.65 -15.74 4.66
N ALA A 350 9.41 -15.40 3.38
CA ALA A 350 9.95 -16.16 2.24
C ALA A 350 11.49 -16.10 2.21
N LEU A 351 12.08 -14.93 2.45
CA LEU A 351 13.52 -14.73 2.55
C LEU A 351 14.11 -15.56 3.68
N GLY A 352 13.44 -15.62 4.84
CA GLY A 352 13.83 -16.48 5.95
C GLY A 352 13.85 -17.96 5.56
N ILE A 353 12.80 -18.44 4.88
CA ILE A 353 12.71 -19.83 4.39
C ILE A 353 13.79 -20.11 3.33
N ILE A 354 13.97 -19.20 2.37
CA ILE A 354 14.99 -19.32 1.32
C ILE A 354 16.39 -19.41 1.94
N ILE A 355 16.71 -18.54 2.91
CA ILE A 355 17.98 -18.59 3.63
C ILE A 355 18.13 -19.93 4.38
N ALA A 356 17.08 -20.40 5.06
CA ALA A 356 17.11 -21.67 5.77
C ALA A 356 17.37 -22.87 4.83
N VAL A 357 16.89 -22.84 3.60
CA VAL A 357 17.15 -23.86 2.56
C VAL A 357 18.55 -23.71 1.95
N LEU A 358 19.00 -22.47 1.70
CA LEU A 358 20.29 -22.20 1.06
C LEU A 358 21.48 -22.46 1.98
N LEU A 359 21.32 -22.28 3.31
CA LEU A 359 22.39 -22.54 4.28
C LEU A 359 22.94 -23.97 4.23
N PRO A 360 22.13 -25.05 4.35
CA PRO A 360 22.64 -26.41 4.21
C PRO A 360 23.12 -26.71 2.79
N LEU A 361 22.45 -26.17 1.76
CA LEU A 361 22.83 -26.39 0.37
C LEU A 361 24.19 -25.77 0.03
N SER A 362 24.53 -24.63 0.65
CA SER A 362 25.84 -23.99 0.50
C SER A 362 26.98 -24.90 0.97
N ARG A 363 26.74 -25.82 1.92
CA ARG A 363 27.72 -26.82 2.37
C ARG A 363 28.01 -27.89 1.33
N ILE A 364 27.18 -28.03 0.30
CA ILE A 364 27.38 -28.98 -0.80
C ILE A 364 28.34 -28.39 -1.86
N VAL A 365 28.51 -27.06 -1.91
CA VAL A 365 29.39 -26.40 -2.89
C VAL A 365 30.86 -26.80 -2.71
N PRO A 366 31.47 -26.78 -1.50
CA PRO A 366 32.85 -27.22 -1.31
C PRO A 366 33.15 -28.67 -1.74
N PRO A 367 32.37 -29.70 -1.35
CA PRO A 367 32.64 -31.08 -1.77
C PRO A 367 32.41 -31.29 -3.27
N LEU A 368 31.43 -30.62 -3.89
CA LEU A 368 31.24 -30.67 -5.34
C LEU A 368 32.39 -30.02 -6.12
N TYR A 369 32.89 -28.88 -5.64
CA TYR A 369 34.09 -28.23 -6.19
C TYR A 369 35.30 -29.16 -6.10
N ALA A 370 35.53 -29.75 -4.92
CA ALA A 370 36.60 -30.73 -4.72
C ALA A 370 36.43 -31.93 -5.65
N PHE A 371 35.25 -32.57 -5.69
CA PHE A 371 34.98 -33.70 -6.57
C PHE A 371 35.27 -33.35 -8.03
N ARG A 372 34.79 -32.22 -8.53
CA ARG A 372 34.99 -31.79 -9.93
C ARG A 372 36.46 -31.62 -10.28
N ILE A 373 37.26 -31.04 -9.38
CA ILE A 373 38.70 -30.90 -9.57
C ILE A 373 39.36 -32.27 -9.58
N ARG A 374 39.08 -33.10 -8.56
CA ARG A 374 39.67 -34.44 -8.42
C ARG A 374 39.30 -35.38 -9.57
N SER A 375 38.07 -35.29 -10.09
CA SER A 375 37.64 -36.05 -11.27
C SER A 375 38.46 -35.77 -12.54
N ARG A 376 39.13 -34.60 -12.63
CA ARG A 376 40.07 -34.33 -13.74
C ARG A 376 41.33 -35.20 -13.62
N VAL A 377 41.78 -35.47 -12.40
CA VAL A 377 42.94 -36.32 -12.11
C VAL A 377 42.54 -37.80 -12.19
N PHE A 378 41.38 -38.18 -11.63
CA PHE A 378 40.92 -39.57 -11.61
C PHE A 378 40.70 -40.20 -13.00
N ARG A 379 40.30 -39.42 -14.01
CA ARG A 379 40.19 -39.93 -15.39
C ARG A 379 41.51 -40.48 -15.92
N TRP A 380 42.63 -39.85 -15.56
CA TRP A 380 43.96 -40.29 -15.96
C TRP A 380 44.44 -41.47 -15.12
N TYR A 381 44.07 -41.54 -13.84
CA TYR A 381 44.27 -42.73 -13.01
C TYR A 381 43.57 -43.96 -13.59
N ALA A 382 42.34 -43.82 -14.10
CA ALA A 382 41.63 -44.92 -14.75
C ALA A 382 42.37 -45.41 -16.01
N GLN A 383 42.93 -44.51 -16.81
CA GLN A 383 43.75 -44.87 -17.97
C GLN A 383 45.06 -45.55 -17.57
N LEU A 384 45.72 -45.07 -16.52
CA LEU A 384 46.93 -45.71 -15.98
C LEU A 384 46.62 -47.15 -15.54
N ARG A 385 45.51 -47.35 -14.82
CA ARG A 385 45.09 -48.68 -14.35
C ARG A 385 44.75 -49.62 -15.51
N ALA A 386 44.07 -49.13 -16.55
CA ALA A 386 43.80 -49.91 -17.75
C ALA A 386 45.07 -50.30 -18.54
N ILE A 387 46.15 -49.50 -18.45
CA ILE A 387 47.46 -49.86 -19.00
C ILE A 387 48.16 -50.90 -18.10
N GLU A 388 48.08 -50.75 -16.78
CA GLU A 388 48.66 -51.69 -15.81
C GLU A 388 48.00 -53.08 -15.91
N GLU A 389 46.67 -53.15 -15.99
CA GLU A 389 45.90 -54.41 -16.14
C GLU A 389 46.27 -55.12 -17.46
N ARG A 390 46.31 -54.40 -18.60
CA ARG A 390 46.75 -54.98 -19.89
C ARG A 390 48.21 -55.46 -19.86
N GLY A 391 49.08 -54.74 -19.16
CA GLY A 391 50.48 -55.14 -18.99
C GLY A 391 50.67 -56.39 -18.13
N ALA A 392 49.69 -56.73 -17.29
CA ALA A 392 49.69 -57.96 -16.50
C ALA A 392 49.12 -59.16 -17.29
N GLU A 393 48.16 -58.93 -18.20
CA GLU A 393 47.51 -59.98 -18.99
C GLU A 393 48.30 -60.38 -20.25
N GLU A 394 48.97 -59.42 -20.91
CA GLU A 394 49.72 -59.65 -22.15
C GLU A 394 51.18 -59.18 -22.03
N PRO A 395 52.10 -60.01 -21.52
CA PRO A 395 53.51 -59.64 -21.37
C PRO A 395 54.24 -59.28 -22.67
N GLY A 396 53.70 -59.67 -23.84
CA GLY A 396 54.30 -59.45 -25.16
C GLY A 396 54.10 -58.05 -25.75
N SER A 397 53.17 -57.24 -25.23
CA SER A 397 52.82 -55.92 -25.77
C SER A 397 53.51 -54.75 -25.02
N THR A 398 54.57 -55.04 -24.25
CA THR A 398 55.30 -54.07 -23.43
C THR A 398 55.77 -52.80 -24.17
N PRO A 399 56.31 -52.87 -25.43
CA PRO A 399 56.78 -51.67 -26.13
C PRO A 399 55.66 -50.69 -26.49
N GLU A 400 54.47 -51.19 -26.77
CA GLU A 400 53.29 -50.38 -27.11
C GLU A 400 52.70 -49.73 -25.86
N LEU A 401 52.61 -50.49 -24.76
CA LEU A 401 52.14 -49.97 -23.46
C LEU A 401 53.05 -48.88 -22.89
N VAL A 402 54.37 -48.96 -23.11
CA VAL A 402 55.31 -47.89 -22.72
C VAL A 402 55.08 -46.61 -23.52
N ARG A 403 54.80 -46.71 -24.83
CA ARG A 403 54.45 -45.53 -25.65
C ARG A 403 53.12 -44.91 -25.21
N GLU A 404 52.15 -45.74 -24.83
CA GLU A 404 50.88 -45.25 -24.25
C GLU A 404 51.10 -44.53 -22.91
N LEU A 405 52.01 -45.02 -22.05
CA LEU A 405 52.39 -44.33 -20.81
C LEU A 405 53.06 -42.99 -21.06
N ASP A 406 53.94 -42.89 -22.06
CA ASP A 406 54.60 -41.63 -22.43
C ASP A 406 53.57 -40.60 -22.95
N ALA A 407 52.61 -41.06 -23.75
CA ALA A 407 51.50 -40.24 -24.20
C ALA A 407 50.59 -39.80 -23.04
N LEU A 408 50.36 -40.68 -22.06
CA LEU A 408 49.61 -40.37 -20.85
C LEU A 408 50.34 -39.31 -20.00
N GLU A 409 51.64 -39.47 -19.76
CA GLU A 409 52.45 -38.50 -19.01
C GLU A 409 52.44 -37.12 -19.67
N HIS A 410 52.59 -37.06 -20.99
CA HIS A 410 52.57 -35.79 -21.72
C HIS A 410 51.22 -35.08 -21.60
N ARG A 411 50.11 -35.84 -21.62
CA ARG A 411 48.75 -35.30 -21.41
C ARG A 411 48.56 -34.82 -19.98
N VAL A 412 49.01 -35.59 -18.99
CA VAL A 412 48.94 -35.23 -17.55
C VAL A 412 49.79 -34.00 -17.25
N ALA A 413 50.91 -33.79 -17.94
CA ALA A 413 51.76 -32.62 -17.79
C ALA A 413 51.05 -31.29 -18.15
N GLN A 414 50.06 -31.34 -19.02
CA GLN A 414 49.28 -30.18 -19.48
C GLN A 414 48.06 -29.89 -18.58
N VAL A 415 47.70 -30.80 -17.66
CA VAL A 415 46.57 -30.61 -16.74
C VAL A 415 46.92 -29.55 -15.69
N THR A 416 46.08 -28.53 -15.60
CA THR A 416 46.25 -27.42 -14.66
C THR A 416 45.27 -27.59 -13.49
N VAL A 417 45.80 -27.69 -12.26
CA VAL A 417 45.02 -27.88 -11.02
C VAL A 417 45.40 -26.78 -10.01
N PRO A 418 44.46 -26.26 -9.19
CA PRO A 418 44.80 -25.33 -8.11
C PRO A 418 45.80 -25.91 -7.11
N LEU A 419 46.61 -25.05 -6.48
CA LEU A 419 47.67 -25.46 -5.53
C LEU A 419 47.18 -26.36 -4.40
N SER A 420 45.95 -26.14 -3.91
CA SER A 420 45.34 -26.96 -2.85
C SER A 420 45.08 -28.42 -3.22
N TYR A 421 45.20 -28.79 -4.50
CA TYR A 421 45.03 -30.15 -5.02
C TYR A 421 46.24 -30.61 -5.84
N ALA A 422 47.39 -29.93 -5.73
CA ALA A 422 48.59 -30.27 -6.48
C ALA A 422 49.14 -31.66 -6.10
N ASP A 423 49.00 -32.07 -4.84
CA ASP A 423 49.47 -33.36 -4.32
C ASP A 423 48.92 -34.56 -5.11
N GLU A 424 47.64 -34.52 -5.52
CA GLU A 424 47.03 -35.58 -6.31
C GLU A 424 47.62 -35.70 -7.71
N LEU A 425 48.01 -34.57 -8.31
CA LEU A 425 48.65 -34.56 -9.62
C LEU A 425 50.09 -35.09 -9.53
N TYR A 426 50.82 -34.76 -8.46
CA TYR A 426 52.16 -35.29 -8.21
C TYR A 426 52.12 -36.79 -7.90
N ALA A 427 51.16 -37.25 -7.11
CA ALA A 427 50.95 -38.67 -6.83
C ALA A 427 50.68 -39.46 -8.12
N LEU A 428 49.86 -38.94 -9.03
CA LEU A 428 49.60 -39.58 -10.32
C LEU A 428 50.89 -39.74 -11.15
N ARG A 429 51.72 -38.68 -11.23
CA ARG A 429 53.00 -38.73 -11.95
C ARG A 429 53.97 -39.75 -11.33
N SER A 430 54.03 -39.80 -10.00
CA SER A 430 54.82 -40.82 -9.30
C SER A 430 54.37 -42.24 -9.66
N ASN A 431 53.06 -42.48 -9.69
CA ASN A 431 52.51 -43.78 -10.03
C ASN A 431 52.73 -44.16 -11.50
N ILE A 432 52.66 -43.20 -12.44
CA ILE A 432 53.04 -43.42 -13.84
C ILE A 432 54.49 -43.92 -13.93
N ASN A 433 55.40 -43.29 -13.20
CA ASN A 433 56.81 -43.70 -13.17
C ASN A 433 57.03 -45.07 -12.54
N LEU A 434 56.24 -45.43 -11.52
CA LEU A 434 56.27 -46.74 -10.90
C LEU A 434 55.79 -47.85 -11.85
N VAL A 435 54.70 -47.63 -12.59
CA VAL A 435 54.22 -48.62 -13.59
C VAL A 435 55.22 -48.74 -14.74
N ARG A 436 55.82 -47.62 -15.18
CA ARG A 436 56.90 -47.61 -16.18
C ARG A 436 58.10 -48.44 -15.73
N SER A 437 58.54 -48.30 -14.48
CA SER A 437 59.68 -49.07 -13.97
C SER A 437 59.36 -50.57 -13.90
N ARG A 438 58.14 -50.95 -13.53
CA ARG A 438 57.68 -52.35 -13.52
C ARG A 438 57.65 -52.96 -14.92
N LEU A 439 57.05 -52.28 -15.90
CA LEU A 439 56.98 -52.77 -17.29
C LEU A 439 58.36 -52.86 -17.95
N SER A 440 59.27 -51.91 -17.66
CA SER A 440 60.65 -51.97 -18.16
C SER A 440 61.49 -53.06 -17.49
N THR A 441 61.23 -53.38 -16.21
CA THR A 441 61.89 -54.50 -15.52
C THR A 441 61.38 -55.84 -16.04
N ALA A 442 60.06 -55.98 -16.26
CA ALA A 442 59.47 -57.18 -16.86
C ALA A 442 60.03 -57.48 -18.25
N ARG A 443 60.31 -56.42 -19.04
CA ARG A 443 61.01 -56.50 -20.33
C ARG A 443 62.48 -56.97 -20.24
N ALA A 444 63.15 -56.75 -19.11
CA ALA A 444 64.53 -57.18 -18.91
C ALA A 444 64.65 -58.64 -18.45
N THR A 445 63.56 -59.23 -17.97
CA THR A 445 63.47 -60.61 -17.45
C THR A 445 62.78 -61.60 -18.40
N ALA A 446 62.15 -61.12 -19.47
CA ALA A 446 61.61 -61.91 -20.59
C ALA A 446 62.59 -61.87 -21.77
#